data_AF-A0A951Q7Q6-F1
#
_entry.id   AF-A0A951Q7Q6-F1
#
_cell.length_a   1.000
_cell.length_b   1.000
_cell.length_c   1.000
_cell.angle_alpha   90.00
_cell.angle_beta   90.00
_cell.angle_gamma   90.00
#
_symmetry.space_group_name_H-M   'P 1'
#
loop_
_entity.id
_entity.type
_entity.pdbx_description
1 polymer ?
#
loop_
_entity_poly.entity_id
_entity_poly.type
_entity_poly.pdbx_seq_one_letter_code
_entity_poly.pdbx_strand_id
1 'polypeptide(L)'
;MNVLFKDLLGLSKFFTGIYARIRNLLVPDKAYSWQTLIYLSLFSWALSSFATNPIRDTIGFFGWLFLIAGTAWYTTDDPLRVPGTFMPVGAVITGFLVSVFAFGQNEDGISSGTIVYWPTISALITAIPEFFEGSGTDAKAQIPKPQDRQKVIVLIASSMLLSCWLQFYFVVNNWLEGYPSLQSEKFNRSVFVIRTEPPARVSPNGAVILSKLQPLVEEQISKQPWSQVEKWLQNANINLRNLSQRLLQDQRLKINEEKELWLIEPRVSNPNPAKKDEYILDILSIWTGPTSNPNGYYLKKSCQIRPIAESTSNFTTNQSEETNVVAEIECGRVSKPIIGPPPAQR
;
A
#
# COMPACT_ATOMS: atom_id res chain seq x y z
N MET A 1 29.93 39.55 -36.10
CA MET A 1 30.93 38.60 -35.57
C MET A 1 31.40 38.89 -34.13
N ASN A 2 31.35 40.13 -33.63
CA ASN A 2 31.85 40.48 -32.29
C ASN A 2 30.95 40.15 -31.08
N VAL A 3 29.67 39.80 -31.30
CA VAL A 3 28.71 39.49 -30.20
C VAL A 3 28.84 38.03 -29.75
N LEU A 4 28.91 37.09 -30.69
CA LEU A 4 29.08 35.65 -30.42
C LEU A 4 30.36 35.33 -29.64
N PHE A 5 31.47 36.04 -29.91
CA PHE A 5 32.73 35.84 -29.20
C PHE A 5 32.67 36.32 -27.75
N LYS A 6 31.87 37.35 -27.47
CA LYS A 6 31.72 37.93 -26.12
C LYS A 6 30.85 37.03 -25.24
N ASP A 7 29.82 36.41 -25.80
CA ASP A 7 28.99 35.41 -25.12
C ASP A 7 29.74 34.09 -24.88
N LEU A 8 30.61 33.66 -25.82
CA LEU A 8 31.46 32.48 -25.65
C LEU A 8 32.48 32.67 -24.51
N LEU A 9 33.04 33.88 -24.36
CA LEU A 9 33.95 34.25 -23.27
C LEU A 9 33.23 34.42 -21.93
N GLY A 10 31.95 34.81 -21.94
CA GLY A 10 31.09 34.84 -20.74
C GLY A 10 30.78 33.44 -20.22
N LEU A 11 30.43 32.52 -21.12
CA LEU A 11 30.23 31.10 -20.82
C LEU A 11 31.53 30.45 -20.32
N SER A 12 32.69 30.72 -20.93
CA SER A 12 33.95 30.14 -20.45
C SER A 12 34.34 30.62 -19.05
N LYS A 13 34.07 31.88 -18.70
CA LYS A 13 34.23 32.40 -17.33
C LYS A 13 33.25 31.79 -16.33
N PHE A 14 32.02 31.51 -16.77
CA PHE A 14 31.03 30.81 -15.97
C PHE A 14 31.44 29.34 -15.72
N PHE A 15 31.89 28.63 -16.77
CA PHE A 15 32.38 27.25 -16.66
C PHE A 15 33.67 27.16 -15.85
N THR A 16 34.60 28.11 -15.98
CA THR A 16 35.80 28.14 -15.14
C THR A 16 35.48 28.51 -13.69
N GLY A 17 34.49 29.37 -13.44
CA GLY A 17 33.98 29.65 -12.09
C GLY A 17 33.28 28.45 -11.44
N ILE A 18 32.47 27.71 -12.22
CA ILE A 18 31.86 26.45 -11.79
C ILE A 18 32.93 25.38 -11.57
N TYR A 19 33.88 25.23 -12.48
CA TYR A 19 34.97 24.27 -12.36
C TYR A 19 35.87 24.57 -11.16
N ALA A 20 36.19 25.84 -10.89
CA ALA A 20 36.94 26.23 -9.70
C ALA A 20 36.17 25.95 -8.40
N ARG A 21 34.85 26.19 -8.40
CA ARG A 21 33.97 25.89 -7.25
C ARG A 21 33.83 24.37 -7.04
N ILE A 22 33.72 23.59 -8.11
CA ILE A 22 33.73 22.12 -8.08
C ILE A 22 35.10 21.62 -7.64
N ARG A 23 36.20 22.19 -8.13
CA ARG A 23 37.57 21.80 -7.77
C ARG A 23 37.84 22.04 -6.29
N ASN A 24 37.41 23.17 -5.72
CA ASN A 24 37.53 23.43 -4.29
C ASN A 24 36.58 22.56 -3.45
N LEU A 25 35.50 22.05 -4.04
CA LEU A 25 34.61 21.07 -3.42
C LEU A 25 35.16 19.63 -3.52
N LEU A 26 35.94 19.31 -4.57
CA LEU A 26 36.41 17.97 -4.89
C LEU A 26 37.83 17.68 -4.36
N VAL A 27 38.69 18.70 -4.29
CA VAL A 27 40.08 18.57 -3.84
C VAL A 27 40.16 19.01 -2.37
N PRO A 28 40.49 18.11 -1.43
CA PRO A 28 40.55 18.45 -0.02
C PRO A 28 41.71 19.41 0.26
N ASP A 29 41.41 20.53 0.91
CA ASP A 29 42.43 21.49 1.36
C ASP A 29 43.37 20.91 2.42
N LYS A 30 42.96 19.81 3.10
CA LYS A 30 43.74 19.10 4.13
C LYS A 30 43.47 17.58 4.12
N ALA A 31 44.49 16.78 4.42
CA ALA A 31 44.43 15.31 4.48
C ALA A 31 43.44 14.76 5.55
N TYR A 32 43.12 15.57 6.56
CA TYR A 32 42.04 15.32 7.52
C TYR A 32 40.88 16.27 7.23
N SER A 33 39.94 15.85 6.40
CA SER A 33 38.73 16.63 6.08
C SER A 33 37.52 15.72 5.93
N TRP A 34 36.31 16.25 6.11
CA TRP A 34 35.07 15.51 5.91
C TRP A 34 34.98 14.86 4.51
N GLN A 35 35.60 15.49 3.51
CA GLN A 35 35.67 15.00 2.14
C GLN A 35 36.42 13.67 2.03
N THR A 36 37.50 13.47 2.80
CA THR A 36 38.26 12.21 2.76
C THR A 36 37.45 11.04 3.29
N LEU A 37 36.59 11.25 4.30
CA LEU A 37 35.69 10.21 4.81
C LEU A 37 34.60 9.84 3.80
N ILE A 38 34.04 10.82 3.08
CA ILE A 38 33.07 10.55 2.01
C ILE A 38 33.73 9.81 0.83
N TYR A 39 34.97 10.17 0.46
CA TYR A 39 35.72 9.42 -0.55
C TYR A 39 36.06 8.01 -0.10
N LEU A 40 36.43 7.83 1.16
CA LEU A 40 36.69 6.50 1.70
C LEU A 40 35.42 5.64 1.69
N SER A 41 34.26 6.23 1.99
CA SER A 41 32.96 5.57 1.85
C SER A 41 32.71 5.11 0.41
N LEU A 42 32.84 6.01 -0.58
CA LEU A 42 32.63 5.68 -1.99
C LEU A 42 33.61 4.60 -2.47
N PHE A 43 34.86 4.69 -2.02
CA PHE A 43 35.89 3.70 -2.32
C PHE A 43 35.57 2.33 -1.70
N SER A 44 35.15 2.30 -0.43
CA SER A 44 34.68 1.07 0.23
C SER A 44 33.46 0.48 -0.49
N TRP A 45 32.50 1.31 -0.91
CA TRP A 45 31.35 0.84 -1.68
C TRP A 45 31.75 0.25 -3.03
N ALA A 46 32.67 0.90 -3.75
CA ALA A 46 33.22 0.38 -4.99
C ALA A 46 33.91 -0.98 -4.79
N LEU A 47 34.77 -1.10 -3.77
CA LEU A 47 35.42 -2.36 -3.41
C LEU A 47 34.42 -3.45 -2.99
N SER A 48 33.38 -3.08 -2.25
CA SER A 48 32.30 -3.99 -1.85
C SER A 48 31.60 -4.58 -3.09
N SER A 49 31.39 -3.79 -4.15
CA SER A 49 30.79 -4.28 -5.40
C SER A 49 31.63 -5.32 -6.14
N PHE A 50 32.94 -5.39 -5.89
CA PHE A 50 33.84 -6.38 -6.50
C PHE A 50 34.18 -7.55 -5.56
N ALA A 51 33.73 -7.50 -4.30
CA ALA A 51 34.04 -8.50 -3.28
C ALA A 51 33.01 -9.64 -3.22
N THR A 52 33.43 -10.77 -2.66
CA THR A 52 32.57 -11.94 -2.41
C THR A 52 31.84 -11.84 -1.06
N ASN A 53 30.66 -12.45 -0.94
CA ASN A 53 29.84 -12.50 0.29
C ASN A 53 30.53 -13.46 1.28
N PRO A 54 31.38 -12.98 2.21
CA PRO A 54 31.01 -12.12 3.36
C PRO A 54 31.86 -10.85 3.54
N ILE A 55 32.91 -10.71 2.74
CA ILE A 55 33.82 -9.57 2.73
C ILE A 55 33.09 -8.34 2.17
N ARG A 56 32.20 -8.56 1.20
CA ARG A 56 31.30 -7.56 0.63
C ARG A 56 30.50 -6.79 1.70
N ASP A 57 29.85 -7.50 2.62
CA ASP A 57 28.98 -6.91 3.63
C ASP A 57 29.78 -6.12 4.67
N THR A 58 30.95 -6.65 5.04
CA THR A 58 31.86 -5.98 5.98
C THR A 58 32.42 -4.69 5.39
N ILE A 59 32.87 -4.70 4.13
CA ILE A 59 33.36 -3.50 3.44
C ILE A 59 32.21 -2.51 3.24
N GLY A 60 31.02 -2.98 2.90
CA GLY A 60 29.82 -2.15 2.76
C GLY A 60 29.44 -1.46 4.07
N PHE A 61 29.54 -2.16 5.20
CA PHE A 61 29.34 -1.60 6.55
C PHE A 61 30.31 -0.45 6.84
N PHE A 62 31.61 -0.67 6.60
CA PHE A 62 32.60 0.40 6.78
C PHE A 62 32.35 1.57 5.83
N GLY A 63 31.91 1.32 4.59
CA GLY A 63 31.50 2.36 3.66
C GLY A 63 30.41 3.26 4.26
N TRP A 64 29.34 2.66 4.79
CA TRP A 64 28.27 3.39 5.48
C TRP A 64 28.75 4.16 6.71
N LEU A 65 29.63 3.56 7.52
CA LEU A 65 30.19 4.21 8.72
C LEU A 65 30.98 5.47 8.32
N PHE A 66 31.84 5.38 7.31
CA PHE A 66 32.61 6.52 6.81
C PHE A 66 31.70 7.60 6.18
N LEU A 67 30.60 7.20 5.55
CA LEU A 67 29.60 8.12 5.01
C LEU A 67 28.92 8.91 6.14
N ILE A 68 28.44 8.21 7.17
CA ILE A 68 27.78 8.82 8.33
C ILE A 68 28.76 9.73 9.07
N ALA A 69 30.00 9.29 9.30
CA ALA A 69 31.03 10.09 9.96
C ALA A 69 31.43 11.32 9.13
N GLY A 70 31.61 11.17 7.81
CA GLY A 70 31.94 12.28 6.92
C GLY A 70 30.82 13.31 6.82
N THR A 71 29.57 12.88 6.73
CA THR A 71 28.41 13.79 6.70
C THR A 71 28.17 14.44 8.06
N ALA A 72 28.37 13.73 9.18
CA ALA A 72 28.31 14.31 10.52
C ALA A 72 29.39 15.37 10.76
N TRP A 73 30.60 15.14 10.25
CA TRP A 73 31.67 16.14 10.32
C TRP A 73 31.34 17.35 9.45
N TYR A 74 31.02 17.15 8.17
CA TYR A 74 30.66 18.22 7.24
C TYR A 74 29.61 19.17 7.81
N THR A 75 28.67 18.60 8.55
CA THR A 75 27.53 19.32 9.10
C THR A 75 27.79 20.01 10.43
N THR A 76 28.87 19.64 11.11
CA THR A 76 29.36 20.31 12.33
C THR A 76 30.14 21.58 11.98
N ASP A 77 30.85 21.58 10.84
CA ASP A 77 31.68 22.71 10.39
C ASP A 77 30.87 23.89 9.82
N ASP A 78 29.71 23.66 9.19
CA ASP A 78 28.83 24.71 8.64
C ASP A 78 27.33 24.47 8.98
N PRO A 79 26.85 24.89 10.17
CA PRO A 79 25.50 24.57 10.64
C PRO A 79 24.46 25.49 10.00
N LEU A 80 24.01 25.16 8.78
CA LEU A 80 22.75 25.67 8.25
C LEU A 80 21.61 25.12 9.12
N ARG A 81 20.79 26.01 9.69
CA ARG A 81 19.66 25.64 10.56
C ARG A 81 18.38 25.56 9.75
N VAL A 82 17.53 24.58 10.08
CA VAL A 82 16.19 24.49 9.49
C VAL A 82 15.36 25.69 9.98
N PRO A 83 14.74 26.48 9.09
CA PRO A 83 13.95 27.63 9.49
C PRO A 83 12.80 27.21 10.41
N GLY A 84 12.72 27.81 11.60
CA GLY A 84 11.68 27.53 12.61
C GLY A 84 12.03 26.47 13.66
N THR A 85 13.18 25.80 13.58
CA THR A 85 13.66 24.87 14.63
C THR A 85 15.12 25.13 15.00
N PHE A 86 15.56 24.59 16.14
CA PHE A 86 16.97 24.65 16.57
C PHE A 86 17.84 23.56 15.90
N MET A 87 17.29 22.90 14.88
CA MET A 87 17.88 21.71 14.30
C MET A 87 18.82 22.06 13.14
N PRO A 88 20.09 21.62 13.16
CA PRO A 88 20.96 21.77 12.00
C PRO A 88 20.45 20.85 10.89
N VAL A 89 20.37 21.37 9.65
CA VAL A 89 20.03 20.63 8.43
C VAL A 89 20.88 19.38 8.31
N GLY A 90 22.11 19.47 8.81
CA GLY A 90 23.01 18.35 8.87
C GLY A 90 22.60 17.19 9.77
N ALA A 91 22.06 17.44 10.97
CA ALA A 91 21.55 16.37 11.83
C ALA A 91 20.32 15.69 11.20
N VAL A 92 19.58 16.41 10.37
CA VAL A 92 18.48 15.86 9.57
C VAL A 92 19.02 14.89 8.50
N ILE A 93 20.05 15.30 7.75
CA ILE A 93 20.67 14.46 6.72
C ILE A 93 21.37 13.24 7.33
N THR A 94 22.14 13.42 8.41
CA THR A 94 22.84 12.32 9.06
C THR A 94 21.86 11.36 9.72
N GLY A 95 20.81 11.86 10.38
CA GLY A 95 19.79 10.99 10.94
C GLY A 95 18.99 10.24 9.87
N PHE A 96 18.79 10.82 8.68
CA PHE A 96 18.22 10.09 7.54
C PHE A 96 19.14 8.94 7.11
N LEU A 97 20.44 9.20 6.93
CA LEU A 97 21.43 8.19 6.56
C LEU A 97 21.52 7.07 7.59
N VAL A 98 21.53 7.40 8.88
CA VAL A 98 21.51 6.42 9.98
C VAL A 98 20.23 5.59 9.95
N SER A 99 19.08 6.22 9.68
CA SER A 99 17.80 5.52 9.59
C SER A 99 17.76 4.56 8.39
N VAL A 100 18.24 4.99 7.23
CA VAL A 100 18.37 4.14 6.02
C VAL A 100 19.31 2.97 6.29
N PHE A 101 20.45 3.22 6.94
CA PHE A 101 21.39 2.16 7.28
C PHE A 101 20.78 1.13 8.26
N ALA A 102 20.08 1.60 9.29
CA ALA A 102 19.49 0.73 10.31
C ALA A 102 18.29 -0.09 9.81
N PHE A 103 17.44 0.47 8.93
CA PHE A 103 16.17 -0.14 8.52
C PHE A 103 16.09 -0.50 7.03
N GLY A 104 17.04 -0.10 6.20
CA GLY A 104 17.04 -0.31 4.75
C GLY A 104 17.56 -1.67 4.27
N GLN A 105 17.96 -2.57 5.18
CA GLN A 105 18.44 -3.90 4.79
C GLN A 105 17.33 -4.92 4.54
N ASN A 106 16.08 -4.61 4.91
CA ASN A 106 15.00 -5.60 4.96
C ASN A 106 14.09 -5.60 3.72
N GLU A 107 14.08 -4.55 2.90
CA GLU A 107 13.13 -4.39 1.79
C GLU A 107 13.79 -3.69 0.58
N ASP A 108 13.37 -4.03 -0.65
CA ASP A 108 13.77 -3.35 -1.89
C ASP A 108 13.15 -1.94 -1.95
N GLY A 109 13.63 -1.01 -1.11
CA GLY A 109 13.14 0.36 -1.04
C GLY A 109 13.41 1.06 0.29
N ILE A 110 12.91 2.30 0.42
CA ILE A 110 12.91 3.01 1.70
C ILE A 110 11.84 2.37 2.57
N SER A 111 12.26 1.53 3.52
CA SER A 111 11.31 0.90 4.46
C SER A 111 10.55 1.96 5.26
N SER A 112 9.29 1.67 5.59
CA SER A 112 8.44 2.54 6.40
C SER A 112 9.10 2.94 7.73
N GLY A 113 9.87 2.01 8.34
CA GLY A 113 10.65 2.26 9.55
C GLY A 113 11.66 3.40 9.41
N THR A 114 12.32 3.53 8.26
CA THR A 114 13.28 4.61 7.98
C THR A 114 12.62 5.98 8.10
N ILE A 115 11.43 6.14 7.52
CA ILE A 115 10.71 7.41 7.51
C ILE A 115 10.14 7.72 8.91
N VAL A 116 9.66 6.70 9.61
CA VAL A 116 9.09 6.83 10.96
C VAL A 116 10.17 7.25 11.98
N TYR A 117 11.33 6.61 12.01
CA TYR A 117 12.36 6.88 13.02
C TYR A 117 13.28 8.06 12.69
N TRP A 118 13.28 8.52 11.44
CA TRP A 118 14.13 9.61 10.99
C TRP A 118 14.04 10.87 11.86
N PRO A 119 12.85 11.44 12.15
CA PRO A 119 12.75 12.64 12.99
C PRO A 119 13.37 12.44 14.38
N THR A 120 13.14 11.29 15.02
CA THR A 120 13.68 10.98 16.35
C THR A 120 15.19 10.83 16.37
N ILE A 121 15.76 10.12 15.40
CA ILE A 121 17.21 9.91 15.30
C ILE A 121 17.92 11.23 15.03
N SER A 122 17.37 12.04 14.12
CA SER A 122 17.92 13.36 13.82
C SER A 122 17.87 14.30 15.03
N ALA A 123 16.80 14.25 15.85
CA ALA A 123 16.72 15.01 17.10
C ALA A 123 17.74 14.55 18.13
N LEU A 124 17.97 13.23 18.24
CA LEU A 124 18.98 12.67 19.13
C LEU A 124 20.39 13.12 18.73
N ILE A 125 20.73 13.07 17.44
CA ILE A 125 22.02 13.55 16.92
C ILE A 125 22.22 15.04 17.22
N THR A 126 21.16 15.84 17.11
CA THR A 126 21.20 17.28 17.44
C THR A 126 21.48 17.52 18.92
N ALA A 127 21.00 16.64 19.80
CA ALA A 127 21.16 16.78 21.25
C ALA A 127 22.55 16.35 21.75
N ILE A 128 23.24 15.43 21.06
CA ILE A 128 24.53 14.87 21.50
C ILE A 128 25.57 15.95 21.86
N PRO A 129 25.82 16.98 21.03
CA PRO A 129 26.83 18.00 21.33
C PRO A 129 26.55 18.79 22.61
N GLU A 130 25.29 18.94 23.04
CA GLU A 130 24.96 19.70 24.26
C GLU A 130 25.37 18.99 25.57
N PHE A 131 25.71 17.70 25.50
CA PHE A 131 26.20 16.92 26.65
C PHE A 131 27.73 16.93 26.78
N PHE A 132 28.44 17.57 25.83
CA PHE A 132 29.91 17.65 25.82
C PHE A 132 30.37 19.10 25.64
N GLU A 133 31.11 19.64 26.62
CA GLU A 133 31.84 20.90 26.46
C GLU A 133 33.31 20.58 26.10
N GLY A 134 33.81 21.20 25.02
CA GLY A 134 35.21 21.10 24.57
C GLY A 134 35.34 20.85 23.06
N SER A 135 36.23 21.62 22.40
CA SER A 135 36.65 21.39 21.02
C SER A 135 37.92 20.54 21.03
N GLY A 136 37.84 19.30 20.57
CA GLY A 136 39.02 18.42 20.42
C GLY A 136 39.17 17.35 21.50
N THR A 137 40.40 17.13 21.97
CA THR A 137 40.83 15.94 22.76
C THR A 137 40.48 15.98 24.25
N ASP A 138 39.89 17.07 24.75
CA ASP A 138 39.52 17.26 26.16
C ASP A 138 37.99 17.36 26.35
N ALA A 139 37.22 16.47 25.73
CA ALA A 139 35.78 16.41 25.92
C ALA A 139 35.43 15.96 27.34
N LYS A 140 34.89 16.86 28.17
CA LYS A 140 34.35 16.52 29.49
C LYS A 140 32.84 16.41 29.39
N ALA A 141 32.31 15.26 29.79
CA ALA A 141 30.87 15.06 29.92
C ALA A 141 30.33 16.04 30.96
N GLN A 142 29.41 16.91 30.55
CA GLN A 142 28.77 17.89 31.42
C GLN A 142 27.26 17.71 31.34
N ILE A 143 26.58 17.94 32.45
CA ILE A 143 25.12 17.99 32.43
C ILE A 143 24.72 19.37 31.88
N PRO A 144 23.96 19.45 30.77
CA PRO A 144 23.64 20.71 30.11
C PRO A 144 22.97 21.72 31.05
N LYS A 145 23.03 23.01 30.70
CA LYS A 145 22.37 24.08 31.47
C LYS A 145 20.85 23.87 31.47
N PRO A 146 20.11 24.29 32.51
CA PRO A 146 18.67 24.04 32.62
C PRO A 146 17.85 24.54 31.41
N GLN A 147 18.26 25.66 30.80
CA GLN A 147 17.60 26.23 29.62
C GLN A 147 17.77 25.38 28.36
N ASP A 148 18.93 24.74 28.19
CA ASP A 148 19.23 23.92 27.02
C ASP A 148 18.60 22.52 27.17
N ARG A 149 18.50 22.00 28.40
CA ARG A 149 17.70 20.79 28.72
C ARG A 149 16.25 20.92 28.24
N GLN A 150 15.62 22.06 28.50
CA GLN A 150 14.23 22.26 28.08
C GLN A 150 14.09 22.26 26.56
N LYS A 151 15.04 22.89 25.84
CA LYS A 151 15.04 22.89 24.36
C LYS A 151 15.23 21.49 23.80
N VAL A 152 16.17 20.70 24.33
CA VAL A 152 16.40 19.31 23.91
C VAL A 152 15.18 18.44 24.18
N ILE A 153 14.57 18.54 25.36
CA ILE A 153 13.37 17.77 25.70
C ILE A 153 12.21 18.13 24.76
N VAL A 154 11.98 19.42 24.50
CA VAL A 154 10.94 19.87 23.57
C VAL A 154 11.22 19.40 22.14
N LEU A 155 12.47 19.45 21.69
CA LEU A 155 12.88 18.99 20.37
C LEU A 155 12.61 17.48 20.21
N ILE A 156 13.07 16.66 21.16
CA ILE A 156 12.87 15.20 21.13
C ILE A 156 11.38 14.85 21.25
N ALA A 157 10.65 15.52 22.13
CA ALA A 157 9.21 15.27 22.27
C ALA A 157 8.45 15.63 20.98
N SER A 158 8.80 16.76 20.34
CA SER A 158 8.17 17.17 19.08
C SER A 158 8.50 16.21 17.93
N SER A 159 9.73 15.71 17.85
CA SER A 159 10.12 14.75 16.81
C SER A 159 9.50 13.38 17.05
N MET A 160 9.35 12.96 18.30
CA MET A 160 8.65 11.72 18.65
C MET A 160 7.15 11.80 18.34
N LEU A 161 6.52 12.96 18.55
CA LEU A 161 5.15 13.19 18.11
C LEU A 161 5.03 13.08 16.58
N LEU A 162 5.95 13.69 15.83
CA LEU A 162 5.98 13.57 14.37
C LEU A 162 6.16 12.11 13.93
N SER A 163 7.08 11.36 14.55
CA SER A 163 7.27 9.94 14.30
C SER A 163 6.01 9.12 14.57
N CYS A 164 5.28 9.42 15.65
CA CYS A 164 4.00 8.77 15.97
C CYS A 164 2.95 9.03 14.87
N TRP A 165 2.85 10.27 14.39
CA TRP A 165 1.95 10.62 13.29
C TRP A 165 2.32 9.92 11.98
N LEU A 166 3.60 9.82 11.65
CA LEU A 166 4.07 9.09 10.48
C LEU A 166 3.78 7.60 10.59
N GLN A 167 4.02 7.00 11.76
CA GLN A 167 3.70 5.59 12.00
C GLN A 167 2.19 5.34 11.86
N PHE A 168 1.37 6.22 12.43
CA PHE A 168 -0.08 6.14 12.30
C PHE A 168 -0.51 6.21 10.83
N TYR A 169 0.08 7.11 10.04
CA TYR A 169 -0.17 7.19 8.61
C TYR A 169 0.13 5.88 7.88
N PHE A 170 1.30 5.27 8.09
CA PHE A 170 1.65 4.01 7.43
C PHE A 170 0.74 2.86 7.87
N VAL A 171 0.40 2.77 9.15
CA VAL A 171 -0.55 1.75 9.65
C VAL A 171 -1.91 1.90 8.98
N VAL A 172 -2.45 3.12 8.92
CA VAL A 172 -3.74 3.38 8.28
C VAL A 172 -3.68 3.10 6.77
N ASN A 173 -2.59 3.50 6.10
CA ASN A 173 -2.43 3.22 4.67
C ASN A 173 -2.40 1.72 4.40
N ASN A 174 -1.62 0.96 5.18
CA ASN A 174 -1.55 -0.51 5.05
C ASN A 174 -2.92 -1.16 5.32
N TRP A 175 -3.69 -0.64 6.28
CA TRP A 175 -5.07 -1.10 6.50
C TRP A 175 -5.98 -0.80 5.30
N LEU A 176 -5.86 0.36 4.67
CA LEU A 176 -6.66 0.72 3.50
C LEU A 176 -6.28 -0.08 2.25
N GLU A 177 -5.01 -0.45 2.10
CA GLU A 177 -4.53 -1.35 1.05
C GLU A 177 -5.03 -2.77 1.28
N GLY A 178 -4.90 -3.30 2.50
CA GLY A 178 -5.40 -4.64 2.86
C GLY A 178 -6.92 -4.75 2.79
N TYR A 179 -7.63 -3.68 3.20
CA TYR A 179 -9.08 -3.65 3.36
C TYR A 179 -9.75 -2.48 2.61
N PRO A 180 -9.78 -2.49 1.27
CA PRO A 180 -10.36 -1.40 0.47
C PRO A 180 -11.88 -1.23 0.68
N SER A 181 -12.60 -2.23 1.19
CA SER A 181 -14.03 -2.10 1.50
C SER A 181 -14.28 -1.06 2.61
N LEU A 182 -13.31 -0.80 3.49
CA LEU A 182 -13.37 0.27 4.50
C LEU A 182 -13.56 1.66 3.86
N GLN A 183 -13.07 1.85 2.64
CA GLN A 183 -13.26 3.11 1.89
C GLN A 183 -14.73 3.34 1.49
N SER A 184 -15.54 2.27 1.40
CA SER A 184 -16.95 2.37 1.02
C SER A 184 -17.89 2.66 2.20
N GLU A 185 -17.41 2.51 3.45
CA GLU A 185 -18.22 2.74 4.65
C GLU A 185 -18.50 4.22 4.94
N LYS A 186 -19.33 4.56 5.93
CA LYS A 186 -19.58 5.97 6.31
C LYS A 186 -18.97 6.25 7.68
N PHE A 187 -17.81 6.90 7.72
CA PHE A 187 -17.13 7.31 8.97
C PHE A 187 -17.71 8.59 9.60
N ASN A 188 -18.96 8.95 9.31
CA ASN A 188 -19.58 10.21 9.76
C ASN A 188 -19.68 10.34 11.29
N ARG A 189 -19.44 9.27 12.06
CA ARG A 189 -19.42 9.27 13.53
C ARG A 189 -18.01 9.19 14.12
N SER A 190 -16.97 9.19 13.29
CA SER A 190 -15.58 9.17 13.75
C SER A 190 -15.10 10.59 14.04
N VAL A 191 -14.51 10.80 15.22
CA VAL A 191 -13.83 12.05 15.58
C VAL A 191 -12.45 12.14 14.90
N PHE A 192 -11.91 11.01 14.45
CA PHE A 192 -10.53 10.90 13.94
C PHE A 192 -10.42 10.86 12.42
N VAL A 193 -11.49 10.50 11.69
CA VAL A 193 -11.44 10.31 10.24
C VAL A 193 -12.45 11.21 9.56
N ILE A 194 -11.98 12.32 8.99
CA ILE A 194 -12.77 13.23 8.15
C ILE A 194 -12.50 12.87 6.69
N ARG A 195 -13.56 12.52 5.95
CA ARG A 195 -13.44 12.25 4.52
C ARG A 195 -13.44 13.53 3.72
N THR A 196 -12.37 13.74 2.97
CA THR A 196 -12.25 14.81 1.97
C THR A 196 -12.79 14.39 0.60
N GLU A 197 -12.81 13.07 0.32
CA GLU A 197 -13.29 12.51 -0.95
C GLU A 197 -14.68 11.86 -0.83
N PRO A 198 -15.50 11.90 -1.91
CA PRO A 198 -16.80 11.25 -1.92
C PRO A 198 -16.65 9.72 -1.83
N PRO A 199 -17.49 9.03 -1.06
CA PRO A 199 -17.41 7.58 -0.90
C PRO A 199 -17.54 6.86 -2.24
N ALA A 200 -16.65 5.91 -2.49
CA ALA A 200 -16.81 4.96 -3.58
C ALA A 200 -18.16 4.24 -3.43
N ARG A 201 -19.00 4.29 -4.48
CA ARG A 201 -20.41 3.89 -4.40
C ARG A 201 -20.62 2.37 -4.27
N VAL A 202 -19.57 1.56 -4.46
CA VAL A 202 -19.61 0.10 -4.44
C VAL A 202 -18.30 -0.41 -3.84
N SER A 203 -18.37 -1.33 -2.87
CA SER A 203 -17.18 -2.04 -2.37
C SER A 203 -16.56 -2.83 -3.53
N PRO A 204 -15.28 -2.57 -3.88
CA PRO A 204 -14.68 -3.14 -5.09
C PRO A 204 -14.65 -4.67 -5.03
N ASN A 205 -14.29 -5.25 -3.87
CA ASN A 205 -14.03 -6.68 -3.77
C ASN A 205 -15.31 -7.53 -3.81
N GLY A 206 -16.35 -7.20 -3.03
CA GLY A 206 -17.61 -7.96 -3.05
C GLY A 206 -18.30 -7.92 -4.42
N ALA A 207 -18.22 -6.78 -5.12
CA ALA A 207 -18.76 -6.67 -6.47
C ALA A 207 -17.91 -7.42 -7.51
N VAL A 208 -16.58 -7.41 -7.37
CA VAL A 208 -15.67 -8.21 -8.21
C VAL A 208 -15.96 -9.69 -8.03
N ILE A 209 -16.13 -10.17 -6.80
CA ILE A 209 -16.52 -11.57 -6.52
C ILE A 209 -17.82 -11.93 -7.25
N LEU A 210 -18.88 -11.14 -7.09
CA LEU A 210 -20.18 -11.39 -7.74
C LEU A 210 -20.12 -11.30 -9.28
N SER A 211 -19.26 -10.47 -9.83
CA SER A 211 -19.05 -10.37 -11.28
C SER A 211 -18.26 -11.55 -11.85
N LYS A 212 -17.32 -12.10 -11.09
CA LYS A 212 -16.52 -13.27 -11.48
C LYS A 212 -17.24 -14.58 -11.24
N LEU A 213 -18.16 -14.63 -10.28
CA LEU A 213 -18.99 -15.81 -10.02
C LEU A 213 -20.09 -16.00 -11.07
N GLN A 214 -20.60 -14.91 -11.67
CA GLN A 214 -21.62 -14.97 -12.72
C GLN A 214 -21.29 -15.96 -13.84
N PRO A 215 -20.16 -15.84 -14.57
CA PRO A 215 -19.88 -16.74 -15.68
C PRO A 215 -19.75 -18.21 -15.25
N LEU A 216 -19.29 -18.48 -14.03
CA LEU A 216 -19.21 -19.85 -13.49
C LEU A 216 -20.60 -20.43 -13.23
N VAL A 217 -21.54 -19.61 -12.76
CA VAL A 217 -22.93 -20.02 -12.56
C VAL A 217 -23.63 -20.19 -13.91
N GLU A 218 -23.38 -19.30 -14.86
CA GLU A 218 -23.91 -19.40 -16.22
C GLU A 218 -23.43 -20.66 -16.93
N GLU A 219 -22.17 -21.06 -16.78
CA GLU A 219 -21.62 -22.29 -17.37
C GLU A 219 -22.29 -23.55 -16.80
N GLN A 220 -22.65 -23.56 -15.51
CA GLN A 220 -23.28 -24.71 -14.85
C GLN A 220 -24.79 -24.83 -15.11
N ILE A 221 -25.44 -23.76 -15.57
CA ILE A 221 -26.90 -23.69 -15.71
C ILE A 221 -27.33 -23.55 -17.17
N SER A 222 -26.64 -22.72 -17.95
CA SER A 222 -27.01 -22.41 -19.33
C SER A 222 -26.91 -23.65 -20.22
N LYS A 223 -27.95 -23.89 -21.02
CA LYS A 223 -28.06 -25.03 -21.96
C LYS A 223 -28.04 -26.40 -21.30
N GLN A 224 -28.22 -26.48 -19.98
CA GLN A 224 -28.41 -27.75 -19.28
C GLN A 224 -29.88 -28.17 -19.32
N PRO A 225 -30.19 -29.49 -19.27
CA PRO A 225 -31.55 -29.97 -19.18
C PRO A 225 -32.27 -29.42 -17.93
N TRP A 226 -33.53 -29.02 -18.07
CA TRP A 226 -34.30 -28.38 -16.99
C TRP A 226 -34.31 -29.19 -15.68
N SER A 227 -34.44 -30.51 -15.78
CA SER A 227 -34.45 -31.42 -14.61
C SER A 227 -33.13 -31.40 -13.82
N GLN A 228 -32.00 -31.16 -14.48
CA GLN A 228 -30.70 -31.03 -13.82
C GLN A 228 -30.57 -29.66 -13.14
N VAL A 229 -31.06 -28.60 -13.80
CA VAL A 229 -31.05 -27.24 -13.24
C VAL A 229 -31.94 -27.13 -12.02
N GLU A 230 -33.10 -27.77 -12.01
CA GLU A 230 -33.98 -27.77 -10.84
C GLU A 230 -33.31 -28.46 -9.64
N LYS A 231 -32.65 -29.61 -9.85
CA LYS A 231 -31.82 -30.27 -8.82
C LYS A 231 -30.65 -29.41 -8.38
N TRP A 232 -30.05 -28.66 -9.30
CA TRP A 232 -28.97 -27.72 -9.01
C TRP A 232 -29.46 -26.59 -8.11
N LEU A 233 -30.64 -26.03 -8.40
CA LEU A 233 -31.28 -24.95 -7.64
C LEU A 233 -31.72 -25.41 -6.25
N GLN A 234 -32.28 -26.62 -6.12
CA GLN A 234 -32.58 -27.22 -4.82
C GLN A 234 -31.33 -27.37 -3.94
N ASN A 235 -30.18 -27.67 -4.55
CA ASN A 235 -28.89 -27.78 -3.87
C ASN A 235 -28.01 -26.53 -4.03
N ALA A 236 -28.61 -25.36 -4.32
CA ALA A 236 -27.86 -24.14 -4.66
C ALA A 236 -26.85 -23.75 -3.58
N ASN A 237 -27.16 -23.98 -2.30
CA ASN A 237 -26.25 -23.65 -1.19
C ASN A 237 -24.91 -24.40 -1.30
N ILE A 238 -24.95 -25.70 -1.56
CA ILE A 238 -23.74 -26.53 -1.69
C ILE A 238 -23.04 -26.21 -3.01
N ASN A 239 -23.79 -26.12 -4.11
CA ASN A 239 -23.23 -25.87 -5.43
C ASN A 239 -22.52 -24.52 -5.51
N LEU A 240 -23.17 -23.46 -5.02
CA LEU A 240 -22.60 -22.11 -5.02
C LEU A 240 -21.41 -21.99 -4.06
N ARG A 241 -21.45 -22.66 -2.90
CA ARG A 241 -20.31 -22.70 -1.96
C ARG A 241 -19.07 -23.36 -2.58
N ASN A 242 -19.26 -24.45 -3.32
CA ASN A 242 -18.17 -25.12 -4.02
C ASN A 242 -17.59 -24.24 -5.13
N LEU A 243 -18.45 -23.57 -5.91
CA LEU A 243 -18.02 -22.62 -6.94
C LEU A 243 -17.28 -21.42 -6.32
N SER A 244 -17.79 -20.87 -5.23
CA SER A 244 -17.15 -19.75 -4.54
C SER A 244 -15.80 -20.14 -3.96
N GLN A 245 -15.67 -21.34 -3.38
CA GLN A 245 -14.39 -21.80 -2.84
C GLN A 245 -13.34 -21.97 -3.94
N ARG A 246 -13.71 -22.53 -5.09
CA ARG A 246 -12.80 -22.62 -6.25
C ARG A 246 -12.37 -21.24 -6.73
N LEU A 247 -13.31 -20.30 -6.79
CA LEU A 247 -13.03 -18.92 -7.16
C LEU A 247 -12.08 -18.28 -6.13
N LEU A 248 -12.36 -18.36 -4.83
CA LEU A 248 -11.51 -17.76 -3.79
C LEU A 248 -10.09 -18.38 -3.68
N GLN A 249 -9.91 -19.59 -4.22
CA GLN A 249 -8.60 -20.25 -4.32
C GLN A 249 -7.81 -19.87 -5.58
N ASP A 250 -8.45 -19.25 -6.59
CA ASP A 250 -7.77 -18.83 -7.81
C ASP A 250 -6.88 -17.60 -7.55
N GLN A 251 -5.56 -17.80 -7.67
CA GLN A 251 -4.54 -16.76 -7.50
C GLN A 251 -4.67 -15.60 -8.51
N ARG A 252 -5.43 -15.77 -9.60
CA ARG A 252 -5.67 -14.71 -10.58
C ARG A 252 -6.63 -13.63 -10.07
N LEU A 253 -7.39 -13.92 -9.02
CA LEU A 253 -8.20 -12.91 -8.37
C LEU A 253 -7.29 -12.04 -7.52
N LYS A 254 -7.03 -10.83 -8.03
CA LYS A 254 -6.43 -9.73 -7.27
C LYS A 254 -7.43 -9.19 -6.24
N ILE A 255 -7.92 -10.07 -5.38
CA ILE A 255 -8.72 -9.73 -4.22
C ILE A 255 -7.76 -9.77 -3.05
N ASN A 256 -7.69 -8.67 -2.30
CA ASN A 256 -6.79 -8.51 -1.17
C ASN A 256 -7.22 -9.44 -0.01
N GLU A 257 -6.60 -9.27 1.17
CA GLU A 257 -6.85 -10.08 2.37
C GLU A 257 -8.34 -10.17 2.77
N GLU A 258 -9.18 -9.23 2.31
CA GLU A 258 -10.64 -9.23 2.50
C GLU A 258 -11.38 -10.46 2.00
N LYS A 259 -10.80 -11.29 1.13
CA LYS A 259 -11.50 -12.43 0.50
C LYS A 259 -12.19 -13.36 1.52
N GLU A 260 -11.59 -13.51 2.71
CA GLU A 260 -12.08 -14.39 3.77
C GLU A 260 -13.22 -13.77 4.60
N LEU A 261 -13.39 -12.44 4.48
CA LEU A 261 -14.42 -11.66 5.16
C LEU A 261 -15.70 -11.51 4.33
N TRP A 262 -15.74 -12.13 3.13
CA TRP A 262 -16.91 -12.15 2.26
C TRP A 262 -17.56 -13.53 2.27
N LEU A 263 -18.76 -13.62 2.82
CA LEU A 263 -19.58 -14.82 2.77
C LEU A 263 -20.50 -14.78 1.55
N ILE A 264 -20.52 -15.84 0.75
CA ILE A 264 -21.39 -15.96 -0.42
C ILE A 264 -22.54 -16.91 -0.11
N GLU A 265 -23.77 -16.44 -0.28
CA GLU A 265 -24.97 -17.24 -0.05
C GLU A 265 -25.97 -17.12 -1.21
N PRO A 266 -26.61 -18.23 -1.63
CA PRO A 266 -27.73 -18.17 -2.54
C PRO A 266 -29.04 -17.94 -1.78
N ARG A 267 -29.99 -17.29 -2.48
CA ARG A 267 -31.42 -17.26 -2.15
C ARG A 267 -32.18 -17.59 -3.42
N VAL A 268 -32.93 -18.68 -3.40
CA VAL A 268 -33.79 -19.07 -4.52
C VAL A 268 -35.21 -18.64 -4.17
N SER A 269 -35.89 -17.98 -5.10
CA SER A 269 -37.29 -17.63 -4.96
C SER A 269 -38.03 -17.91 -6.25
N ASN A 270 -39.30 -18.33 -6.14
CA ASN A 270 -40.19 -18.40 -7.29
C ASN A 270 -41.09 -17.15 -7.29
N PRO A 271 -40.93 -16.23 -8.27
CA PRO A 271 -41.68 -14.97 -8.32
C PRO A 271 -43.16 -15.17 -8.66
N ASN A 272 -43.56 -16.28 -9.28
CA ASN A 272 -44.93 -16.51 -9.70
C ASN A 272 -45.37 -17.95 -9.35
N PRO A 273 -46.09 -18.16 -8.23
CA PRO A 273 -46.58 -19.49 -7.87
C PRO A 273 -47.54 -20.10 -8.90
N ALA A 274 -48.09 -19.31 -9.84
CA ALA A 274 -48.89 -19.81 -10.95
C ALA A 274 -48.08 -20.31 -12.15
N LYS A 275 -46.80 -19.90 -12.30
CA LYS A 275 -45.85 -20.42 -13.28
C LYS A 275 -44.75 -21.18 -12.55
N LYS A 276 -44.92 -22.50 -12.42
CA LYS A 276 -44.02 -23.36 -11.64
C LYS A 276 -42.58 -23.38 -12.14
N ASP A 277 -42.36 -23.02 -13.40
CA ASP A 277 -41.07 -23.26 -14.06
C ASP A 277 -40.19 -22.01 -14.14
N GLU A 278 -40.44 -20.97 -13.34
CA GLU A 278 -39.62 -19.76 -13.32
C GLU A 278 -38.98 -19.55 -11.94
N TYR A 279 -37.65 -19.40 -11.91
CA TYR A 279 -36.90 -19.23 -10.67
C TYR A 279 -36.02 -17.97 -10.73
N ILE A 280 -35.91 -17.29 -9.59
CA ILE A 280 -34.95 -16.21 -9.37
C ILE A 280 -33.89 -16.72 -8.39
N LEU A 281 -32.65 -16.76 -8.86
CA LEU A 281 -31.47 -17.02 -8.05
C LEU A 281 -30.83 -15.68 -7.67
N ASP A 282 -30.97 -15.30 -6.41
CA ASP A 282 -30.27 -14.17 -5.81
C ASP A 282 -28.96 -14.65 -5.19
N ILE A 283 -27.85 -14.19 -5.74
CA ILE A 283 -26.50 -14.43 -5.21
C ILE A 283 -26.15 -13.26 -4.29
N LEU A 284 -26.00 -13.53 -3.00
CA LEU A 284 -25.64 -12.55 -1.98
C LEU A 284 -24.14 -12.65 -1.69
N SER A 285 -23.49 -11.50 -1.55
CA SER A 285 -22.16 -11.35 -0.97
C SER A 285 -22.29 -10.53 0.30
N ILE A 286 -22.14 -11.19 1.45
CA ILE A 286 -22.38 -10.65 2.78
C ILE A 286 -21.02 -10.31 3.40
N TRP A 287 -20.89 -9.09 3.92
CA TRP A 287 -19.69 -8.67 4.64
C TRP A 287 -19.75 -9.18 6.08
N THR A 288 -18.75 -9.98 6.49
CA THR A 288 -18.59 -10.48 7.86
C THR A 288 -17.42 -9.82 8.60
N GLY A 289 -16.69 -8.92 7.93
CA GLY A 289 -15.57 -8.20 8.51
C GLY A 289 -15.96 -7.04 9.44
N PRO A 290 -14.95 -6.31 9.95
CA PRO A 290 -15.17 -5.11 10.76
C PRO A 290 -16.01 -4.10 9.99
N THR A 291 -17.00 -3.50 10.66
CA THR A 291 -17.87 -2.50 10.06
C THR A 291 -18.23 -1.41 11.05
N SER A 292 -18.30 -0.17 10.55
CA SER A 292 -18.83 0.99 11.27
C SER A 292 -20.35 0.93 11.47
N ASN A 293 -21.05 0.02 10.80
CA ASN A 293 -22.49 -0.15 10.93
C ASN A 293 -22.83 -1.48 11.63
N PRO A 294 -23.47 -1.46 12.81
CA PRO A 294 -23.77 -2.68 13.56
C PRO A 294 -24.70 -3.65 12.81
N ASN A 295 -25.45 -3.17 11.81
CA ASN A 295 -26.39 -4.00 11.05
C ASN A 295 -25.75 -4.70 9.84
N GLY A 296 -24.46 -4.48 9.59
CA GLY A 296 -23.74 -5.01 8.44
C GLY A 296 -24.28 -4.50 7.10
N TYR A 297 -23.74 -5.08 6.02
CA TYR A 297 -24.20 -4.82 4.66
C TYR A 297 -23.95 -6.01 3.75
N TYR A 298 -24.72 -6.07 2.67
CA TYR A 298 -24.56 -7.09 1.65
C TYR A 298 -24.75 -6.53 0.25
N LEU A 299 -24.17 -7.21 -0.73
CA LEU A 299 -24.38 -6.97 -2.15
C LEU A 299 -25.22 -8.11 -2.70
N LYS A 300 -26.10 -7.80 -3.65
CA LYS A 300 -27.01 -8.76 -4.26
C LYS A 300 -26.85 -8.72 -5.77
N LYS A 301 -26.87 -9.89 -6.40
CA LYS A 301 -27.01 -10.04 -7.84
C LYS A 301 -28.10 -11.05 -8.14
N SER A 302 -29.12 -10.63 -8.86
CA SER A 302 -30.26 -11.48 -9.21
C SER A 302 -30.09 -12.05 -10.60
N CYS A 303 -30.34 -13.34 -10.74
CA CYS A 303 -30.37 -14.06 -12.00
C CYS A 303 -31.72 -14.73 -12.19
N GLN A 304 -32.37 -14.47 -13.32
CA GLN A 304 -33.64 -15.09 -13.71
C GLN A 304 -33.33 -16.34 -14.52
N ILE A 305 -33.99 -17.45 -14.17
CA ILE A 305 -33.77 -18.76 -14.79
C ILE A 305 -35.11 -19.26 -15.31
N ARG A 306 -35.17 -19.56 -16.61
CA ARG A 306 -36.39 -19.99 -17.31
C ARG A 306 -36.13 -21.16 -18.25
N PRO A 307 -37.10 -22.06 -18.44
CA PRO A 307 -37.04 -23.12 -19.43
C PRO A 307 -37.31 -22.55 -20.84
N ILE A 308 -36.56 -23.04 -21.81
CA ILE A 308 -36.76 -22.78 -23.24
C ILE A 308 -36.75 -24.11 -23.98
N ALA A 309 -37.70 -24.29 -24.89
CA ALA A 309 -37.71 -25.44 -25.78
C ALA A 309 -36.60 -25.25 -26.84
N GLU A 310 -35.66 -26.18 -26.90
CA GLU A 310 -34.63 -26.17 -27.94
C GLU A 310 -35.26 -26.68 -29.26
N SER A 311 -35.58 -25.75 -30.18
CA SER A 311 -36.08 -26.14 -31.50
C SER A 311 -34.92 -26.59 -32.37
N THR A 312 -34.69 -27.89 -32.46
CA THR A 312 -33.73 -28.47 -33.41
C THR A 312 -34.27 -28.28 -34.83
N SER A 313 -33.98 -27.15 -35.46
CA SER A 313 -34.27 -26.95 -36.88
C SER A 313 -33.29 -27.76 -37.72
N ASN A 314 -33.55 -29.06 -37.89
CA ASN A 314 -33.06 -29.85 -39.01
C ASN A 314 -34.03 -31.02 -39.24
N PHE A 315 -34.68 -31.00 -40.41
CA PHE A 315 -35.56 -32.02 -40.94
C PHE A 315 -34.95 -33.44 -40.83
N THR A 316 -35.67 -34.40 -40.24
CA THR A 316 -36.40 -35.49 -40.95
C THR A 316 -37.10 -36.47 -40.00
N THR A 317 -38.42 -36.62 -40.20
CA THR A 317 -39.28 -37.80 -39.98
C THR A 317 -39.34 -38.53 -38.62
N ASN A 318 -40.52 -38.42 -38.00
CA ASN A 318 -41.25 -39.43 -37.24
C ASN A 318 -40.50 -40.18 -36.14
N GLN A 319 -40.40 -39.58 -34.95
CA GLN A 319 -40.47 -40.27 -33.65
C GLN A 319 -40.69 -39.23 -32.54
N SER A 320 -41.46 -39.60 -31.51
CA SER A 320 -41.99 -38.76 -30.42
C SER A 320 -41.19 -37.49 -30.10
N GLU A 321 -41.87 -36.35 -30.19
CA GLU A 321 -41.39 -35.03 -29.76
C GLU A 321 -41.19 -35.00 -28.24
N GLU A 322 -40.09 -35.55 -27.74
CA GLU A 322 -39.51 -35.08 -26.49
C GLU A 322 -38.86 -33.73 -26.80
N THR A 323 -39.62 -32.64 -26.64
CA THR A 323 -39.04 -31.30 -26.68
C THR A 323 -37.99 -31.22 -25.57
N ASN A 324 -36.71 -31.20 -25.94
CA ASN A 324 -35.62 -30.99 -24.98
C ASN A 324 -35.75 -29.57 -24.42
N VAL A 325 -36.23 -29.48 -23.18
CA VAL A 325 -36.34 -28.22 -22.45
C VAL A 325 -35.01 -27.94 -21.77
N VAL A 326 -34.35 -26.88 -22.21
CA VAL A 326 -33.07 -26.40 -21.68
C VAL A 326 -33.27 -25.14 -20.85
N ALA A 327 -32.38 -24.88 -19.89
CA ALA A 327 -32.44 -23.65 -19.10
C ALA A 327 -31.69 -22.50 -19.77
N GLU A 328 -32.29 -21.31 -19.71
CA GLU A 328 -31.64 -20.03 -19.97
C GLU A 328 -31.54 -19.24 -18.66
N ILE A 329 -30.41 -18.54 -18.49
CA ILE A 329 -30.12 -17.71 -17.33
C ILE A 329 -29.79 -16.28 -17.79
N GLU A 330 -30.48 -15.31 -17.20
CA GLU A 330 -30.23 -13.88 -17.43
C GLU A 330 -29.91 -13.20 -16.09
N CYS A 331 -28.67 -12.73 -15.91
CA CYS A 331 -28.24 -12.06 -14.70
C CYS A 331 -28.26 -10.53 -14.82
N GLY A 332 -28.80 -9.86 -13.80
CA GLY A 332 -28.82 -8.40 -13.68
C GLY A 332 -27.48 -7.81 -13.23
N ARG A 333 -27.47 -6.47 -13.07
CA ARG A 333 -26.31 -5.75 -12.50
C ARG A 333 -26.18 -6.02 -11.00
N VAL A 334 -24.94 -5.95 -10.48
CA VAL A 334 -24.68 -6.00 -9.03
C VAL A 334 -25.37 -4.80 -8.36
N SER A 335 -26.08 -5.06 -7.26
CA SER A 335 -26.76 -4.01 -6.50
C SER A 335 -25.75 -3.07 -5.84
N LYS A 336 -26.22 -1.87 -5.47
CA LYS A 336 -25.50 -1.06 -4.48
C LYS A 336 -25.45 -1.80 -3.13
N PRO A 337 -24.51 -1.46 -2.23
CA PRO A 337 -24.48 -2.01 -0.88
C PRO A 337 -25.83 -1.78 -0.19
N ILE A 338 -26.49 -2.87 0.20
CA ILE A 338 -27.74 -2.84 0.95
C ILE A 338 -27.38 -2.95 2.42
N ILE A 339 -27.78 -1.95 3.20
CA ILE A 339 -27.54 -1.89 4.64
C ILE A 339 -28.61 -2.72 5.35
N GLY A 340 -28.20 -3.57 6.28
CA GLY A 340 -29.10 -4.42 7.05
C GLY A 340 -28.83 -5.91 6.86
N PRO A 341 -29.54 -6.76 7.62
CA PRO A 341 -29.39 -8.19 7.52
C PRO A 341 -29.84 -8.69 6.14
N PRO A 342 -29.20 -9.75 5.61
CA PRO A 342 -29.65 -10.37 4.37
C PRO A 342 -31.09 -10.91 4.52
N PRO A 343 -31.86 -10.97 3.42
CA PRO A 343 -33.21 -11.53 3.46
C PRO A 343 -33.19 -12.98 3.96
N ALA A 344 -34.20 -13.35 4.75
CA ALA A 344 -34.35 -14.69 5.30
C ALA A 344 -34.42 -15.75 4.17
N GLN A 345 -33.85 -16.93 4.42
CA GLN A 345 -34.05 -18.12 3.58
C GLN A 345 -35.53 -18.52 3.65
N ARG A 346 -36.15 -18.74 2.49
CA ARG A 346 -37.51 -19.25 2.35
C ARG A 346 -37.48 -20.67 1.83
#